data_AF-A0AAN6TEB5-F1
#
_entry.id   AF-A0AAN6TEB5-F1
#
_cell.length_a   1.000
_cell.length_b   1.000
_cell.length_c   1.000
_cell.angle_alpha   90.00
_cell.angle_beta   90.00
_cell.angle_gamma   90.00
#
_symmetry.space_group_name_H-M   'P 1'
#
loop_
_entity.id
_entity.type
_entity.pdbx_description
1 polymer ?
#
loop_
_entity_poly.entity_id
_entity_poly.type
_entity_poly.pdbx_seq_one_letter_code
_entity_poly.pdbx_strand_id
1 'polypeptide(L)'
;MAGVADKARYYLERAAPQLREFEEKEIFSKEEIRSLVTKRADYEHLILSPGSKPNDFLSYVAWERSLDRLRAKRCARLKIRSSSAHASQARTFGIFERAVLKHPGCVPLWLAYLDFAAQVKASKRWRRVATRALRLHPTDASLWTLAGRRAAQAGDMERARAHFLRGCRFCNREPTLWVEYARCEMEWLARVEAKKNGKGVRKGVDALAAIKATEAEQEGDVIEFDDEDNESGDDDGLMLPDPDAAEGAGRKKKPNVFDEEETKKLEQSPALNGAIPMAIFDIARKQPFFGAAAADKFFDVFAGFDNVSSRDNILQHVLSAMEELFPNDPCTWSCKIRQPLIGVDMQTPAFPKALRESLARLKGALEMTHDKKSLAARLVPWVDSILAQESLDEAIRTVLEHGKRSLELSLT
;
A
#
# COMPACT_ATOMS: atom_id res chain seq x y z
N MET A 1 31.27 -27.00 8.61
CA MET A 1 31.21 -26.34 9.93
C MET A 1 32.32 -25.30 10.12
N ALA A 2 33.57 -25.53 9.67
CA ALA A 2 34.67 -24.55 9.81
C ALA A 2 34.34 -23.13 9.29
N GLY A 3 33.81 -23.02 8.07
CA GLY A 3 33.52 -21.70 7.48
C GLY A 3 32.38 -20.89 8.13
N VAL A 4 31.51 -21.52 8.95
CA VAL A 4 30.45 -20.79 9.68
C VAL A 4 31.05 -20.08 10.89
N ALA A 5 31.95 -20.75 11.62
CA ALA A 5 32.62 -20.18 12.77
C ALA A 5 33.52 -19.01 12.38
N ASP A 6 34.27 -19.14 11.29
CA ASP A 6 35.14 -18.06 10.79
C ASP A 6 34.34 -16.83 10.34
N LYS A 7 33.22 -17.04 9.62
CA LYS A 7 32.31 -15.97 9.24
C LYS A 7 31.63 -15.31 10.43
N ALA A 8 31.18 -16.09 11.42
CA ALA A 8 30.58 -15.56 12.64
C ALA A 8 31.60 -14.71 13.41
N ARG A 9 32.83 -15.19 13.54
CA ARG A 9 33.94 -14.46 14.17
C ARG A 9 34.19 -13.12 13.50
N TYR A 10 34.22 -13.07 12.16
CA TYR A 10 34.36 -11.82 11.41
C TYR A 10 33.27 -10.79 11.76
N TYR A 11 31.99 -11.18 11.82
CA TYR A 11 30.91 -10.25 12.19
C TYR A 11 30.97 -9.81 13.66
N LEU A 12 31.39 -10.70 14.57
CA LEU A 12 31.58 -10.38 15.98
C LEU A 12 32.73 -9.39 16.19
N GLU A 13 33.85 -9.58 15.49
CA GLU A 13 35.00 -8.66 15.54
C GLU A 13 34.63 -7.26 15.02
N ARG A 14 33.83 -7.15 13.94
CA ARG A 14 33.29 -5.85 13.48
C ARG A 14 32.40 -5.16 14.51
N ALA A 15 31.77 -5.91 15.41
CA ALA A 15 30.90 -5.37 16.44
C ALA A 15 31.66 -4.96 17.72
N ALA A 16 32.90 -5.41 17.88
CA ALA A 16 33.69 -5.20 19.09
C ALA A 16 33.98 -3.72 19.42
N PRO A 17 34.30 -2.82 18.46
CA PRO A 17 34.54 -1.41 18.77
C PRO A 17 33.33 -0.73 19.42
N GLN A 18 32.11 -1.05 18.95
CA GLN A 18 30.89 -0.51 19.53
C GLN A 18 30.66 -1.00 20.97
N LEU A 19 31.00 -2.25 21.26
CA LEU A 19 30.87 -2.80 22.62
C LEU A 19 31.91 -2.20 23.58
N ARG A 20 33.12 -1.89 23.10
CA ARG A 20 34.12 -1.14 23.88
C ARG A 20 33.64 0.27 24.21
N GLU A 21 33.05 0.96 23.23
CA GLU A 21 32.43 2.27 23.46
C GLU A 21 31.33 2.21 24.54
N PHE A 22 30.53 1.14 24.55
CA PHE A 22 29.48 0.94 25.56
C PHE A 22 30.04 0.71 26.98
N GLU A 23 31.19 0.04 27.09
CA GLU A 23 31.90 -0.17 28.36
C GLU A 23 32.54 1.14 28.84
N GLU A 24 33.27 1.84 27.98
CA GLU A 24 33.96 3.10 28.29
C GLU A 24 33.01 4.21 28.71
N LYS A 25 31.83 4.28 28.11
CA LYS A 25 30.79 5.28 28.42
C LYS A 25 29.85 4.84 29.54
N GLU A 26 30.11 3.71 30.19
CA GLU A 26 29.29 3.13 31.27
C GLU A 26 27.80 3.01 30.91
N ILE A 27 27.48 2.80 29.63
CA ILE A 27 26.10 2.62 29.16
C ILE A 27 25.60 1.22 29.52
N PHE A 28 26.50 0.24 29.51
CA PHE A 28 26.26 -1.15 29.87
C PHE A 28 27.33 -1.64 30.82
N SER A 29 26.97 -2.53 31.74
CA SER A 29 27.94 -3.19 32.62
C SER A 29 28.71 -4.27 31.87
N LYS A 30 29.86 -4.70 32.40
CA LYS A 30 30.66 -5.79 31.80
C LYS A 30 29.88 -7.11 31.72
N GLU A 31 29.02 -7.38 32.71
CA GLU A 31 28.17 -8.58 32.73
C GLU A 31 27.10 -8.53 31.65
N GLU A 32 26.46 -7.37 31.46
CA GLU A 32 25.51 -7.14 30.39
C GLU A 32 26.19 -7.30 29.02
N ILE A 33 27.39 -6.72 28.84
CA ILE A 33 28.15 -6.84 27.60
C ILE A 33 28.49 -8.31 27.30
N ARG A 34 28.90 -9.11 28.29
CA ARG A 34 29.10 -10.56 28.11
C ARG A 34 27.83 -11.24 27.61
N SER A 35 26.68 -10.94 28.22
CA SER A 35 25.39 -11.49 27.79
C SER A 35 25.01 -11.07 26.37
N LEU A 36 25.33 -9.84 25.97
CA LEU A 36 25.09 -9.33 24.61
C LEU A 36 25.99 -10.03 23.59
N VAL A 37 27.27 -10.26 23.92
CA VAL A 37 28.21 -10.99 23.07
C VAL A 37 27.75 -12.42 22.86
N THR A 38 27.35 -13.12 23.92
CA THR A 38 26.82 -14.50 23.82
C THR A 38 25.58 -14.54 22.93
N LYS A 39 24.57 -13.70 23.20
CA LYS A 39 23.35 -13.65 22.38
C LYS A 39 23.62 -13.31 20.93
N ARG A 40 24.54 -12.38 20.66
CA ARG A 40 24.94 -12.04 19.28
C ARG A 40 25.64 -13.21 18.61
N ALA A 41 26.53 -13.92 19.31
CA ALA A 41 27.20 -15.10 18.78
C ALA A 41 26.18 -16.19 18.42
N ASP A 42 25.21 -16.46 19.30
CA ASP A 42 24.15 -17.44 19.06
C ASP A 42 23.34 -17.09 17.79
N TYR A 43 22.95 -15.82 17.63
CA TYR A 43 22.25 -15.36 16.41
C TYR A 43 23.13 -15.44 15.16
N GLU A 44 24.42 -15.05 15.22
CA GLU A 44 25.32 -15.13 14.07
C GLU A 44 25.53 -16.58 13.63
N HIS A 45 25.70 -17.51 14.57
CA HIS A 45 25.77 -18.94 14.27
C HIS A 45 24.45 -19.46 13.69
N LEU A 46 23.31 -19.03 14.23
CA LEU A 46 21.98 -19.43 13.74
C LEU A 46 21.75 -18.99 12.29
N ILE A 47 21.96 -17.72 11.95
CA ILE A 47 21.69 -17.22 10.59
C ILE A 47 22.71 -17.70 9.55
N LEU A 48 23.94 -17.97 9.96
CA LEU A 48 24.97 -18.54 9.08
C LEU A 48 24.83 -20.05 8.89
N SER A 49 24.05 -20.72 9.74
CA SER A 49 23.79 -22.15 9.60
C SER A 49 23.11 -22.46 8.26
N PRO A 50 23.43 -23.60 7.60
CA PRO A 50 22.87 -23.93 6.29
C PRO A 50 21.33 -23.92 6.25
N GLY A 51 20.68 -24.34 7.33
CA GLY A 51 19.21 -24.44 7.44
C GLY A 51 18.51 -23.23 8.06
N SER A 52 19.10 -22.03 8.06
CA SER A 52 18.45 -20.84 8.63
C SER A 52 17.14 -20.52 7.90
N LYS A 53 16.17 -19.99 8.63
CA LYS A 53 14.86 -19.57 8.11
C LYS A 53 14.76 -18.04 8.04
N PRO A 54 13.88 -17.48 7.21
CA PRO A 54 13.61 -16.04 7.20
C PRO A 54 13.24 -15.47 8.59
N ASN A 55 12.52 -16.27 9.40
CA ASN A 55 12.12 -15.85 10.74
C ASN A 55 13.30 -15.71 11.72
N ASP A 56 14.40 -16.44 11.49
CA ASP A 56 15.61 -16.34 12.32
C ASP A 56 16.29 -14.98 12.09
N PHE A 57 16.34 -14.54 10.83
CA PHE A 57 16.82 -13.20 10.46
C PHE A 57 15.92 -12.10 11.03
N LEU A 58 14.59 -12.24 10.92
CA LEU A 58 13.65 -11.26 11.47
C LEU A 58 13.75 -11.17 13.00
N SER A 59 13.92 -12.30 13.68
CA SER A 59 14.13 -12.36 15.13
C SER A 59 15.43 -11.66 15.53
N TYR A 60 16.51 -11.89 14.78
CA TYR A 60 17.79 -11.23 15.03
C TYR A 60 17.70 -9.71 14.79
N VAL A 61 17.05 -9.27 13.72
CA VAL A 61 16.77 -7.86 13.45
C VAL A 61 15.94 -7.23 14.58
N ALA A 62 14.88 -7.91 15.03
CA ALA A 62 14.04 -7.42 16.11
C ALA A 62 14.84 -7.24 17.40
N TRP A 63 15.73 -8.20 17.70
CA TRP A 63 16.64 -8.11 18.82
C TRP A 63 17.62 -6.92 18.71
N GLU A 64 18.33 -6.76 17.59
CA GLU A 64 19.25 -5.63 17.38
C GLU A 64 18.53 -4.28 17.46
N ARG A 65 17.31 -4.17 16.92
CA ARG A 65 16.48 -2.95 17.06
C ARG A 65 16.05 -2.69 18.50
N SER A 66 15.74 -3.74 19.26
CA SER A 66 15.42 -3.62 20.68
C SER A 66 16.63 -3.15 21.50
N LEU A 67 17.83 -3.62 21.14
CA LEU A 67 19.10 -3.21 21.74
C LEU A 67 19.41 -1.75 21.46
N ASP A 68 19.24 -1.29 20.22
CA ASP A 68 19.44 0.13 19.89
C ASP A 68 18.44 1.04 20.61
N ARG A 69 17.17 0.60 20.74
CA ARG A 69 16.16 1.31 21.53
C ARG A 69 16.54 1.37 23.02
N LEU A 70 17.07 0.29 23.59
CA LEU A 70 17.54 0.25 24.96
C LEU A 70 18.74 1.19 25.18
N ARG A 71 19.73 1.13 24.28
CA ARG A 71 20.86 2.06 24.27
C ARG A 71 20.39 3.51 24.22
N ALA A 72 19.47 3.86 23.31
CA ALA A 72 18.94 5.21 23.18
C ALA A 72 18.29 5.72 24.48
N LYS A 73 17.46 4.88 25.14
CA LYS A 73 16.86 5.20 26.44
C LYS A 73 17.91 5.40 27.54
N ARG A 74 18.94 4.56 27.59
CA ARG A 74 20.02 4.67 28.57
C ARG A 74 20.88 5.91 28.34
N CYS A 75 21.22 6.21 27.08
CA CYS A 75 21.96 7.43 26.71
C CYS A 75 21.19 8.68 27.12
N ALA A 76 19.87 8.71 26.91
CA ALA A 76 19.03 9.82 27.37
C ALA A 76 19.04 9.96 28.90
N ARG A 77 18.93 8.85 29.64
CA ARG A 77 18.98 8.84 31.11
C ARG A 77 20.34 9.30 31.67
N LEU A 78 21.43 8.84 31.06
CA LEU A 78 22.81 9.16 31.45
C LEU A 78 23.31 10.50 30.84
N LYS A 79 22.48 11.17 30.04
CA LYS A 79 22.81 12.42 29.33
C LYS A 79 24.04 12.32 28.41
N ILE A 80 24.31 11.14 27.87
CA ILE A 80 25.42 10.88 26.94
C ILE A 80 24.96 11.23 25.52
N ARG A 81 25.56 12.26 24.92
CA ARG A 81 25.24 12.71 23.54
C ARG A 81 26.12 12.08 22.45
N SER A 82 27.25 11.48 22.82
CA SER A 82 28.28 11.02 21.89
C SER A 82 28.06 9.60 21.34
N SER A 83 27.07 8.83 21.84
CA SER A 83 26.82 7.47 21.32
C SER A 83 25.86 7.52 20.12
N SER A 84 26.37 7.14 18.94
CA SER A 84 25.59 7.17 17.69
C SER A 84 24.87 5.84 17.42
N ALA A 85 23.73 5.91 16.73
CA ALA A 85 22.98 4.73 16.30
C ALA A 85 23.52 4.09 15.00
N HIS A 86 24.47 4.76 14.32
CA HIS A 86 24.87 4.40 12.96
C HIS A 86 25.48 3.00 12.87
N ALA A 87 26.29 2.59 13.85
CA ALA A 87 26.86 1.24 13.87
C ALA A 87 25.77 0.15 14.02
N SER A 88 24.75 0.40 14.85
CA SER A 88 23.61 -0.52 15.01
C SER A 88 22.79 -0.59 13.72
N GLN A 89 22.49 0.57 13.11
CA GLN A 89 21.74 0.65 11.85
C GLN A 89 22.49 -0.05 10.71
N ALA A 90 23.80 0.20 10.56
CA ALA A 90 24.64 -0.45 9.56
C ALA A 90 24.67 -1.98 9.72
N ARG A 91 24.69 -2.47 10.98
CA ARG A 91 24.58 -3.91 11.26
C ARG A 91 23.22 -4.44 10.87
N THR A 92 22.13 -3.77 11.25
CA THR A 92 20.77 -4.18 10.87
C THR A 92 20.62 -4.24 9.35
N PHE A 93 21.17 -3.26 8.62
CA PHE A 93 21.24 -3.30 7.16
C PHE A 93 22.02 -4.51 6.64
N GLY A 94 23.20 -4.80 7.20
CA GLY A 94 23.97 -5.98 6.82
C GLY A 94 23.23 -7.30 7.09
N ILE A 95 22.45 -7.39 8.17
CA ILE A 95 21.61 -8.56 8.46
C ILE A 95 20.52 -8.70 7.41
N PHE A 96 19.83 -7.61 7.05
CA PHE A 96 18.82 -7.63 6.00
C PHE A 96 19.39 -8.00 4.63
N GLU A 97 20.54 -7.44 4.23
CA GLU A 97 21.19 -7.79 2.95
C GLU A 97 21.50 -9.29 2.88
N ARG A 98 22.07 -9.84 3.96
CA ARG A 98 22.33 -11.29 4.05
C ARG A 98 21.04 -12.10 4.00
N ALA A 99 19.97 -11.60 4.62
CA ALA A 99 18.68 -12.26 4.65
C ALA A 99 18.06 -12.34 3.25
N VAL A 100 18.00 -11.22 2.53
CA VAL A 100 17.42 -11.18 1.17
C VAL A 100 18.28 -11.88 0.14
N LEU A 101 19.61 -11.93 0.34
CA LEU A 101 20.51 -12.72 -0.50
C LEU A 101 20.29 -14.23 -0.32
N LYS A 102 20.03 -14.68 0.91
CA LYS A 102 19.80 -16.11 1.22
C LYS A 102 18.38 -16.56 0.92
N HIS A 103 17.39 -15.69 1.14
CA HIS A 103 15.97 -15.98 0.96
C HIS A 103 15.29 -14.92 0.05
N PRO A 104 15.72 -14.79 -1.23
CA PRO A 104 15.19 -13.77 -2.13
C PRO A 104 13.69 -13.95 -2.41
N GLY A 105 13.18 -15.18 -2.33
CA GLY A 105 11.76 -15.52 -2.57
C GLY A 105 10.78 -15.04 -1.48
N CYS A 106 11.26 -14.58 -0.32
CA CYS A 106 10.40 -14.27 0.82
C CYS A 106 9.94 -12.80 0.81
N VAL A 107 8.75 -12.51 0.26
CA VAL A 107 8.19 -11.15 0.20
C VAL A 107 8.09 -10.46 1.59
N PRO A 108 7.65 -11.12 2.68
CA PRO A 108 7.60 -10.49 4.00
C PRO A 108 8.96 -9.95 4.49
N LEU A 109 10.06 -10.59 4.08
CA LEU A 109 11.41 -10.16 4.44
C LEU A 109 11.79 -8.86 3.70
N TRP A 110 11.42 -8.74 2.43
CA TRP A 110 11.60 -7.52 1.64
C TRP A 110 10.77 -6.37 2.21
N LEU A 111 9.51 -6.63 2.55
CA LEU A 111 8.64 -5.62 3.17
C LEU A 111 9.21 -5.15 4.52
N ALA A 112 9.64 -6.06 5.39
CA ALA A 112 10.27 -5.71 6.66
C ALA A 112 11.58 -4.90 6.48
N TYR A 113 12.34 -5.20 5.42
CA TYR A 113 13.55 -4.46 5.08
C TYR A 113 13.20 -3.03 4.62
N LEU A 114 12.23 -2.88 3.70
CA LEU A 114 11.74 -1.59 3.25
C LEU A 114 11.15 -0.76 4.40
N ASP A 115 10.39 -1.38 5.30
CA ASP A 115 9.85 -0.70 6.49
C ASP A 115 10.97 -0.17 7.39
N PHE A 116 12.02 -0.97 7.61
CA PHE A 116 13.16 -0.52 8.41
C PHE A 116 13.90 0.65 7.73
N ALA A 117 14.18 0.55 6.43
CA ALA A 117 14.83 1.62 5.67
C ALA A 117 14.02 2.93 5.70
N ALA A 118 12.69 2.84 5.60
CA ALA A 118 11.79 3.98 5.72
C ALA A 118 11.82 4.59 7.13
N GLN A 119 11.80 3.77 8.19
CA GLN A 119 11.82 4.24 9.58
C GLN A 119 13.11 4.98 9.95
N VAL A 120 14.25 4.55 9.43
CA VAL A 120 15.54 5.23 9.65
C VAL A 120 15.80 6.37 8.65
N LYS A 121 14.81 6.71 7.81
CA LYS A 121 14.86 7.77 6.79
C LYS A 121 16.01 7.57 5.78
N ALA A 122 16.34 6.32 5.46
CA ALA A 122 17.37 6.00 4.47
C ALA A 122 16.78 5.93 3.05
N SER A 123 16.33 7.06 2.53
CA SER A 123 15.61 7.15 1.24
C SER A 123 16.37 6.56 0.05
N LYS A 124 17.64 6.91 -0.18
CA LYS A 124 18.44 6.33 -1.29
C LYS A 124 18.54 4.80 -1.19
N ARG A 125 18.74 4.28 0.02
CA ARG A 125 18.81 2.83 0.26
C ARG A 125 17.45 2.16 0.08
N TRP A 126 16.39 2.79 0.58
CA TRP A 126 15.02 2.30 0.42
C TRP A 126 14.69 2.09 -1.06
N ARG A 127 15.05 3.05 -1.91
CA ARG A 127 14.82 2.97 -3.36
C ARG A 127 15.54 1.79 -4.01
N ARG A 128 16.85 1.66 -3.77
CA ARG A 128 17.64 0.53 -4.31
C ARG A 128 17.07 -0.82 -3.90
N VAL A 129 16.65 -0.94 -2.65
CA VAL A 129 16.01 -2.17 -2.13
C VAL A 129 14.65 -2.39 -2.78
N ALA A 130 13.85 -1.33 -2.98
CA ALA A 130 12.54 -1.40 -3.61
C ALA A 130 12.65 -1.83 -5.07
N THR A 131 13.60 -1.27 -5.83
CA THR A 131 13.92 -1.70 -7.20
C THR A 131 14.25 -3.18 -7.23
N ARG A 132 15.19 -3.65 -6.39
CA ARG A 132 15.56 -5.07 -6.31
C ARG A 132 14.37 -5.98 -5.97
N ALA A 133 13.54 -5.56 -5.01
CA ALA A 133 12.34 -6.30 -4.61
C ALA A 133 11.32 -6.41 -5.77
N LEU A 134 11.06 -5.32 -6.48
CA LEU A 134 10.14 -5.27 -7.62
C LEU A 134 10.65 -6.09 -8.81
N ARG A 135 11.98 -6.11 -9.05
CA ARG A 135 12.61 -6.93 -10.09
C ARG A 135 12.47 -8.43 -9.79
N LEU A 136 12.58 -8.84 -8.52
CA LEU A 136 12.41 -10.24 -8.09
C LEU A 136 10.95 -10.69 -8.03
N HIS A 137 10.06 -9.78 -7.63
CA HIS A 137 8.65 -10.07 -7.36
C HIS A 137 7.71 -9.20 -8.20
N PRO A 138 7.81 -9.21 -9.54
CA PRO A 138 7.03 -8.31 -10.39
C PRO A 138 5.52 -8.60 -10.32
N THR A 139 5.11 -9.80 -9.90
CA THR A 139 3.69 -10.17 -9.78
C THR A 139 3.08 -9.86 -8.42
N ASP A 140 3.86 -9.41 -7.44
CA ASP A 140 3.35 -9.11 -6.11
C ASP A 140 2.72 -7.71 -6.05
N ALA A 141 1.41 -7.64 -5.86
CA ALA A 141 0.69 -6.37 -5.80
C ALA A 141 1.12 -5.50 -4.61
N SER A 142 1.50 -6.10 -3.48
CA SER A 142 1.82 -5.38 -2.24
C SER A 142 3.08 -4.51 -2.37
N LEU A 143 4.09 -4.99 -3.11
CA LEU A 143 5.29 -4.22 -3.39
C LEU A 143 5.01 -3.04 -4.33
N TRP A 144 4.19 -3.24 -5.37
CA TRP A 144 3.80 -2.15 -6.28
C TRP A 144 2.95 -1.09 -5.59
N THR A 145 1.99 -1.50 -4.74
CA THR A 145 1.19 -0.55 -3.95
C THR A 145 2.07 0.22 -2.99
N LEU A 146 3.00 -0.43 -2.29
CA LEU A 146 3.93 0.27 -1.39
C LEU A 146 4.77 1.33 -2.13
N ALA A 147 5.30 0.98 -3.31
CA ALA A 147 6.08 1.90 -4.13
C ALA A 147 5.26 3.09 -4.63
N GLY A 148 4.10 2.83 -5.24
CA GLY A 148 3.22 3.87 -5.76
C GLY A 148 2.67 4.79 -4.66
N ARG A 149 2.24 4.22 -3.51
CA ARG A 149 1.72 4.99 -2.36
C ARG A 149 2.81 5.86 -1.74
N ARG A 150 4.04 5.37 -1.63
CA ARG A 150 5.15 6.18 -1.09
C ARG A 150 5.47 7.36 -2.03
N ALA A 151 5.52 7.13 -3.33
CA ALA A 151 5.71 8.21 -4.32
C ALA A 151 4.59 9.26 -4.22
N ALA A 152 3.33 8.83 -4.16
CA ALA A 152 2.18 9.74 -4.01
C ALA A 152 2.20 10.53 -2.68
N GLN A 153 2.70 9.92 -1.60
CA GLN A 153 2.89 10.58 -0.30
C GLN A 153 4.04 11.61 -0.33
N ALA A 154 5.12 11.32 -1.06
CA ALA A 154 6.19 12.28 -1.33
C ALA A 154 5.74 13.45 -2.24
N GLY A 155 4.53 13.36 -2.80
CA GLY A 155 3.95 14.37 -3.68
C GLY A 155 4.10 14.02 -5.15
N ASP A 156 4.98 13.10 -5.53
CA ASP A 156 5.23 12.80 -6.93
C ASP A 156 4.17 11.87 -7.54
N MET A 157 3.12 12.48 -8.10
CA MET A 157 2.03 11.74 -8.74
C MET A 157 2.43 11.14 -10.09
N GLU A 158 3.30 11.79 -10.87
CA GLU A 158 3.76 11.27 -12.16
C GLU A 158 4.55 9.97 -11.98
N ARG A 159 5.44 9.92 -10.98
CA ARG A 159 6.16 8.70 -10.65
C ARG A 159 5.28 7.68 -9.96
N ALA A 160 4.33 8.08 -9.11
CA ALA A 160 3.34 7.15 -8.56
C ALA A 160 2.58 6.43 -9.69
N ARG A 161 2.12 7.18 -10.70
CA ARG A 161 1.49 6.63 -11.91
C ARG A 161 2.41 5.68 -12.65
N ALA A 162 3.69 6.02 -12.84
CA ALA A 162 4.65 5.12 -13.48
C ALA A 162 4.75 3.75 -12.76
N HIS A 163 4.82 3.75 -11.43
CA HIS A 163 4.83 2.51 -10.63
C HIS A 163 3.53 1.73 -10.75
N PHE A 164 2.38 2.40 -10.66
CA PHE A 164 1.08 1.74 -10.77
C PHE A 164 0.82 1.19 -12.17
N LEU A 165 1.06 1.98 -13.22
CA LEU A 165 0.91 1.56 -14.62
C LEU A 165 1.81 0.35 -14.91
N ARG A 166 3.06 0.39 -14.45
CA ARG A 166 4.00 -0.72 -14.59
C ARG A 166 3.53 -1.96 -13.82
N GLY A 167 3.13 -1.79 -12.57
CA GLY A 167 2.60 -2.90 -11.77
C GLY A 167 1.35 -3.52 -12.38
N CYS A 168 0.43 -2.71 -12.93
CA CYS A 168 -0.79 -3.19 -13.62
C CYS A 168 -0.48 -4.05 -14.85
N ARG A 169 0.69 -3.87 -15.50
CA ARG A 169 1.15 -4.76 -16.58
C ARG A 169 1.49 -6.16 -16.08
N PHE A 170 2.03 -6.27 -14.87
CA PHE A 170 2.44 -7.55 -14.30
C PHE A 170 1.34 -8.22 -13.46
N CYS A 171 0.58 -7.44 -12.68
CA CYS A 171 -0.46 -7.86 -11.76
C CYS A 171 -1.86 -7.76 -12.43
N ASN A 172 -2.16 -8.72 -13.31
CA ASN A 172 -3.44 -8.80 -14.03
C ASN A 172 -4.31 -10.01 -13.62
N ARG A 173 -3.95 -10.69 -12.52
CA ARG A 173 -4.70 -11.84 -12.00
C ARG A 173 -5.66 -11.47 -10.88
N GLU A 174 -5.37 -10.41 -10.15
CA GLU A 174 -6.13 -9.96 -8.99
C GLU A 174 -6.45 -8.46 -9.13
N PRO A 175 -7.64 -7.99 -8.72
CA PRO A 175 -8.01 -6.58 -8.79
C PRO A 175 -7.27 -5.70 -7.76
N THR A 176 -6.51 -6.26 -6.82
CA THR A 176 -5.92 -5.54 -5.68
C THR A 176 -5.12 -4.31 -6.08
N LEU A 177 -4.16 -4.47 -7.00
CA LEU A 177 -3.35 -3.34 -7.47
C LEU A 177 -4.18 -2.30 -8.24
N TRP A 178 -5.14 -2.74 -9.04
CA TRP A 178 -5.98 -1.86 -9.86
C TRP A 178 -6.90 -1.00 -9.01
N VAL A 179 -7.51 -1.61 -8.00
CA VAL A 179 -8.36 -0.93 -7.02
C VAL A 179 -7.53 0.06 -6.19
N GLU A 180 -6.31 -0.32 -5.80
CA GLU A 180 -5.41 0.60 -5.08
C GLU A 180 -4.88 1.73 -5.96
N TYR A 181 -4.68 1.51 -7.26
CA TYR A 181 -4.34 2.58 -8.19
C TYR A 181 -5.50 3.58 -8.33
N ALA A 182 -6.72 3.08 -8.52
CA ALA A 182 -7.92 3.91 -8.55
C ALA A 182 -8.13 4.69 -7.24
N ARG A 183 -7.87 4.06 -6.09
CA ARG A 183 -7.87 4.73 -4.77
C ARG A 183 -6.85 5.87 -4.73
N CYS A 184 -5.62 5.64 -5.19
CA CYS A 184 -4.56 6.64 -5.17
C CYS A 184 -4.91 7.87 -6.04
N GLU A 185 -5.50 7.65 -7.21
CA GLU A 185 -5.98 8.75 -8.07
C GLU A 185 -7.14 9.52 -7.41
N MET A 186 -8.08 8.84 -6.76
CA MET A 186 -9.16 9.50 -6.02
C MET A 186 -8.65 10.33 -4.83
N GLU A 187 -7.65 9.83 -4.10
CA GLU A 187 -6.97 10.59 -3.04
C GLU A 187 -6.30 11.84 -3.60
N TRP A 188 -5.68 11.74 -4.77
CA TRP A 188 -5.08 12.88 -5.44
C TRP A 188 -6.13 13.89 -5.90
N LEU A 189 -7.25 13.46 -6.49
CA LEU A 189 -8.37 14.35 -6.84
C LEU A 189 -8.92 15.08 -5.61
N ALA A 190 -9.11 14.36 -4.49
CA ALA A 190 -9.52 14.97 -3.24
C ALA A 190 -8.52 16.04 -2.75
N ARG A 191 -7.20 15.79 -2.89
CA ARG A 191 -6.15 16.78 -2.57
C ARG A 191 -6.21 18.00 -3.50
N VAL A 192 -6.47 17.79 -4.79
CA VAL A 192 -6.62 18.86 -5.79
C VAL A 192 -7.81 19.75 -5.45
N GLU A 193 -8.97 19.15 -5.18
CA GLU A 193 -10.18 19.89 -4.82
C GLU A 193 -10.06 20.59 -3.46
N ALA A 194 -9.44 19.95 -2.46
CA ALA A 194 -9.16 20.58 -1.17
C ALA A 194 -8.27 21.83 -1.32
N LYS A 195 -7.23 21.76 -2.17
CA LYS A 195 -6.37 22.93 -2.47
C LYS A 195 -7.13 24.04 -3.20
N LYS A 196 -8.07 23.70 -4.09
CA LYS A 196 -8.93 24.68 -4.78
C LYS A 196 -9.89 25.38 -3.80
N ASN A 197 -10.45 24.64 -2.85
CA ASN A 197 -11.41 25.15 -1.87
C ASN A 197 -10.75 25.86 -0.67
N GLY A 198 -9.47 25.58 -0.39
CA GLY A 198 -8.68 26.24 0.65
C GLY A 198 -8.31 27.69 0.30
N LYS A 199 -8.61 28.63 1.21
CA LYS A 199 -8.17 30.04 1.15
C LYS A 199 -6.64 30.14 1.21
N GLY A 200 -5.97 30.05 0.06
CA GLY A 200 -4.52 30.19 -0.05
C GLY A 200 -4.02 30.19 -1.50
N VAL A 201 -4.80 29.66 -2.44
CA VAL A 201 -4.54 29.83 -3.87
C VAL A 201 -4.95 31.24 -4.27
N ARG A 202 -3.98 32.09 -4.64
CA ARG A 202 -4.25 33.38 -5.30
C ARG A 202 -5.22 33.10 -6.46
N LYS A 203 -6.35 33.81 -6.47
CA LYS A 203 -7.39 33.73 -7.51
C LYS A 203 -6.70 33.89 -8.88
N GLY A 204 -6.50 32.80 -9.61
CA GLY A 204 -5.79 32.79 -10.91
C GLY A 204 -4.57 31.86 -11.04
N VAL A 205 -4.13 31.15 -9.99
CA VAL A 205 -3.12 30.08 -10.14
C VAL A 205 -3.82 28.74 -10.35
N ASP A 206 -3.48 28.05 -11.44
CA ASP A 206 -3.96 26.70 -11.72
C ASP A 206 -3.62 25.78 -10.54
N ALA A 207 -4.63 25.15 -9.93
CA ALA A 207 -4.45 24.24 -8.80
C ALA A 207 -3.47 23.10 -9.15
N LEU A 208 -3.43 22.71 -10.43
CA LEU A 208 -2.50 21.72 -10.96
C LEU A 208 -1.06 22.24 -10.96
N ALA A 209 -0.83 23.50 -11.32
CA ALA A 209 0.48 24.14 -11.31
C ALA A 209 0.98 24.40 -9.88
N ALA A 210 0.09 24.76 -8.95
CA ALA A 210 0.43 24.89 -7.52
C ALA A 210 0.75 23.54 -6.87
N ILE A 211 0.17 22.45 -7.37
CA ILE A 211 0.50 21.08 -6.97
C ILE A 211 1.87 20.73 -7.53
N LYS A 212 2.10 20.81 -8.84
CA LYS A 212 3.41 20.55 -9.46
C LYS A 212 4.55 21.37 -8.85
N ALA A 213 4.31 22.64 -8.51
CA ALA A 213 5.30 23.49 -7.85
C ALA A 213 5.66 22.99 -6.43
N THR A 214 4.70 22.44 -5.68
CA THR A 214 4.97 21.80 -4.37
C THR A 214 5.57 20.39 -4.50
N GLU A 215 5.42 19.74 -5.65
CA GLU A 215 5.96 18.40 -5.94
C GLU A 215 7.45 18.45 -6.31
N ALA A 216 7.94 19.57 -6.85
CA ALA A 216 9.34 19.77 -7.23
C ALA A 216 10.32 19.93 -6.04
N GLU A 217 9.84 20.14 -4.82
CA GLU A 217 10.71 20.37 -3.65
C GLU A 217 11.13 19.07 -2.91
N GLN A 218 10.63 17.90 -3.32
CA GLN A 218 10.91 16.61 -2.65
C GLN A 218 11.59 15.57 -3.57
N GLU A 219 12.77 15.88 -4.10
CA GLU A 219 13.62 14.96 -4.89
C GLU A 219 14.18 13.73 -4.12
N GLY A 220 13.80 13.52 -2.86
CA GLY A 220 14.48 12.57 -1.97
C GLY A 220 14.14 11.08 -2.16
N ASP A 221 12.95 10.74 -2.66
CA ASP A 221 12.35 9.39 -2.53
C ASP A 221 11.98 8.68 -3.85
N VAL A 222 12.49 9.19 -4.98
CA VAL A 222 12.23 8.73 -6.37
C VAL A 222 12.94 7.41 -6.75
N ILE A 223 12.22 6.28 -6.86
CA ILE A 223 12.78 5.03 -7.42
C ILE A 223 12.94 5.22 -8.94
N GLU A 224 14.18 5.21 -9.43
CA GLU A 224 14.49 5.17 -10.87
C GLU A 224 14.87 3.74 -11.25
N PHE A 225 14.37 3.28 -12.39
CA PHE A 225 14.69 1.97 -12.94
C PHE A 225 15.81 2.02 -13.99
N ASP A 226 16.28 3.22 -14.34
CA ASP A 226 17.33 3.42 -15.34
C ASP A 226 18.65 2.76 -14.90
N ASP A 227 19.35 2.19 -15.88
CA ASP A 227 20.61 1.45 -15.72
C ASP A 227 21.79 2.33 -15.27
N GLU A 228 21.56 3.62 -15.00
CA GLU A 228 22.57 4.61 -14.59
C GLU A 228 22.68 4.80 -13.08
N ASP A 229 22.29 3.84 -12.25
CA ASP A 229 22.68 3.81 -10.83
C ASP A 229 24.16 3.36 -10.68
N ASN A 230 25.04 3.93 -11.51
CA ASN A 230 26.50 3.79 -11.53
C ASN A 230 27.17 4.88 -10.68
N GLU A 231 26.55 5.27 -9.55
CA GLU A 231 27.23 6.09 -8.55
C GLU A 231 27.84 5.21 -7.45
N SER A 232 29.12 4.91 -7.69
CA SER A 232 30.20 4.56 -6.76
C SER A 232 29.87 4.53 -5.27
N GLY A 233 30.05 3.35 -4.66
CA GLY A 233 30.18 3.19 -3.22
C GLY A 233 29.87 1.77 -2.73
N ASP A 234 30.82 0.85 -2.87
CA ASP A 234 30.98 -0.41 -2.12
C ASP A 234 29.72 -1.26 -1.86
N ASP A 235 28.92 -1.55 -2.88
CA ASP A 235 27.92 -2.62 -2.80
C ASP A 235 27.97 -3.42 -4.11
N ASP A 236 28.54 -4.63 -4.07
CA ASP A 236 28.42 -5.70 -5.08
C ASP A 236 26.96 -6.17 -5.17
N GLY A 237 26.03 -5.24 -5.37
CA GLY A 237 24.63 -5.53 -5.58
C GLY A 237 24.50 -6.27 -6.90
N LEU A 238 24.03 -7.52 -6.87
CA LEU A 238 23.60 -8.24 -8.06
C LEU A 238 22.62 -7.35 -8.85
N MET A 239 23.07 -6.85 -10.00
CA MET A 239 22.22 -6.12 -10.93
C MET A 239 21.18 -7.11 -11.45
N LEU A 240 19.99 -7.04 -10.88
CA LEU A 240 18.89 -7.88 -11.33
C LEU A 240 18.35 -7.27 -12.62
N PRO A 241 18.12 -8.06 -13.68
CA PRO A 241 17.54 -7.55 -14.91
C PRO A 241 16.22 -6.85 -14.62
N ASP A 242 16.02 -5.72 -15.28
CA ASP A 242 14.74 -5.04 -15.25
C ASP A 242 13.67 -5.95 -15.89
N PRO A 243 12.50 -6.18 -15.25
CA PRO A 243 11.48 -7.08 -15.77
C PRO A 243 10.78 -6.60 -17.05
N ASP A 244 11.00 -5.34 -17.47
CA ASP A 244 10.62 -4.76 -18.77
C ASP A 244 11.77 -4.76 -19.80
N ALA A 245 13.04 -4.97 -19.39
CA ALA A 245 14.15 -4.96 -20.33
C ALA A 245 14.03 -6.13 -21.34
N ALA A 246 14.07 -5.79 -22.62
CA ALA A 246 13.91 -6.72 -23.74
C ALA A 246 15.16 -7.55 -24.04
N GLU A 247 16.26 -7.36 -23.32
CA GLU A 247 17.54 -8.00 -23.64
C GLU A 247 17.94 -9.02 -22.57
N GLY A 248 17.80 -10.30 -22.93
CA GLY A 248 18.36 -11.42 -22.18
C GLY A 248 17.36 -12.55 -21.91
N ALA A 249 17.47 -13.63 -22.69
CA ALA A 249 16.80 -14.91 -22.51
C ALA A 249 15.28 -14.95 -22.80
N GLY A 250 14.88 -14.75 -24.06
CA GLY A 250 13.69 -15.39 -24.65
C GLY A 250 12.31 -15.09 -24.05
N ARG A 251 12.20 -14.19 -23.07
CA ARG A 251 10.92 -13.71 -22.54
C ARG A 251 10.34 -12.67 -23.48
N LYS A 252 9.22 -13.01 -24.13
CA LYS A 252 8.41 -12.04 -24.86
C LYS A 252 7.96 -10.94 -23.89
N LYS A 253 8.18 -9.67 -24.25
CA LYS A 253 7.64 -8.50 -23.53
C LYS A 253 6.15 -8.72 -23.29
N LYS A 254 5.71 -8.65 -22.03
CA LYS A 254 4.26 -8.71 -21.75
C LYS A 254 3.60 -7.54 -22.50
N PRO A 255 2.48 -7.76 -23.19
CA PRO A 255 1.79 -6.68 -23.88
C PRO A 255 1.43 -5.59 -22.88
N ASN A 256 1.60 -4.33 -23.28
CA ASN A 256 1.19 -3.20 -22.45
C ASN A 256 -0.32 -3.27 -22.22
N VAL A 257 -0.74 -3.15 -20.97
CA VAL A 257 -2.16 -3.18 -20.61
C VAL A 257 -2.85 -1.83 -20.88
N PHE A 258 -2.07 -0.75 -20.87
CA PHE A 258 -2.47 0.58 -21.29
C PHE A 258 -1.73 0.89 -22.59
N ASP A 259 -2.45 1.20 -23.68
CA ASP A 259 -1.81 1.61 -24.93
C ASP A 259 -1.00 2.90 -24.72
N GLU A 260 0.07 3.13 -25.49
CA GLU A 260 0.91 4.34 -25.36
C GLU A 260 0.11 5.64 -25.60
N GLU A 261 -0.96 5.56 -26.39
CA GLU A 261 -1.91 6.66 -26.55
C GLU A 261 -2.84 6.81 -25.35
N GLU A 262 -3.25 5.71 -24.72
CA GLU A 262 -4.08 5.72 -23.51
C GLU A 262 -3.30 6.24 -22.30
N THR A 263 -2.02 5.88 -22.14
CA THR A 263 -1.15 6.46 -21.09
C THR A 263 -0.95 7.95 -21.29
N LYS A 264 -0.70 8.40 -22.52
CA LYS A 264 -0.59 9.84 -22.83
C LYS A 264 -1.91 10.58 -22.60
N LYS A 265 -3.06 9.98 -22.93
CA LYS A 265 -4.38 10.55 -22.64
C LYS A 265 -4.64 10.62 -21.14
N LEU A 266 -4.22 9.62 -20.36
CA LEU A 266 -4.32 9.62 -18.90
C LEU A 266 -3.44 10.70 -18.26
N GLU A 267 -2.25 10.94 -18.82
CA GLU A 267 -1.32 11.98 -18.35
C GLU A 267 -1.75 13.40 -18.74
N GLN A 268 -2.40 13.57 -19.90
CA GLN A 268 -2.78 14.88 -20.46
C GLN A 268 -4.24 15.29 -20.18
N SER A 269 -5.12 14.37 -19.77
CA SER A 269 -6.53 14.68 -19.57
C SER A 269 -6.73 15.62 -18.36
N PRO A 270 -7.61 16.64 -18.46
CA PRO A 270 -7.92 17.53 -17.35
C PRO A 270 -8.40 16.72 -16.14
N ALA A 271 -7.54 16.66 -15.13
CA ALA A 271 -7.75 15.96 -13.87
C ALA A 271 -9.12 16.22 -13.21
N LEU A 272 -9.71 17.38 -13.47
CA LEU A 272 -10.87 17.91 -12.76
C LEU A 272 -12.16 17.10 -12.93
N ASN A 273 -12.28 16.23 -13.94
CA ASN A 273 -13.53 15.51 -14.22
C ASN A 273 -13.51 14.03 -13.78
N GLY A 274 -12.45 13.56 -13.11
CA GLY A 274 -12.38 12.15 -12.70
C GLY A 274 -12.20 11.17 -13.86
N ALA A 275 -11.74 11.64 -15.01
CA ALA A 275 -11.55 10.83 -16.22
C ALA A 275 -10.53 9.69 -16.04
N ILE A 276 -9.51 9.90 -15.20
CA ILE A 276 -8.45 8.92 -14.95
C ILE A 276 -9.00 7.70 -14.20
N PRO A 277 -9.69 7.83 -13.04
CA PRO A 277 -10.40 6.72 -12.40
C PRO A 277 -11.36 5.95 -13.33
N MET A 278 -12.11 6.66 -14.18
CA MET A 278 -13.04 6.02 -15.14
C MET A 278 -12.29 5.21 -16.19
N ALA A 279 -11.21 5.76 -16.75
CA ALA A 279 -10.38 5.04 -17.72
C ALA A 279 -9.68 3.82 -17.09
N ILE A 280 -9.20 3.92 -15.84
CA ILE A 280 -8.67 2.76 -15.11
C ILE A 280 -9.72 1.67 -15.00
N PHE A 281 -10.97 2.02 -14.67
CA PHE A 281 -12.08 1.08 -14.61
C PHE A 281 -12.40 0.47 -15.99
N ASP A 282 -12.45 1.28 -17.05
CA ASP A 282 -12.75 0.78 -18.40
C ASP A 282 -11.66 -0.14 -18.96
N ILE A 283 -10.40 0.10 -18.62
CA ILE A 283 -9.29 -0.80 -18.98
C ILE A 283 -9.32 -2.05 -18.10
N ALA A 284 -9.68 -1.92 -16.82
CA ALA A 284 -9.90 -3.06 -15.92
C ALA A 284 -11.01 -3.99 -16.43
N ARG A 285 -12.06 -3.46 -17.08
CA ARG A 285 -13.14 -4.26 -17.71
C ARG A 285 -12.62 -5.30 -18.71
N LYS A 286 -11.50 -4.99 -19.37
CA LYS A 286 -10.88 -5.85 -20.38
C LYS A 286 -9.95 -6.91 -19.77
N GLN A 287 -9.74 -6.91 -18.45
CA GLN A 287 -8.76 -7.78 -17.79
C GLN A 287 -9.35 -9.13 -17.35
N PRO A 288 -8.51 -10.18 -17.21
CA PRO A 288 -8.98 -11.52 -16.82
C PRO A 288 -9.62 -11.61 -15.43
N PHE A 289 -9.28 -10.69 -14.52
CA PHE A 289 -9.84 -10.66 -13.16
C PHE A 289 -11.22 -10.00 -13.10
N PHE A 290 -11.69 -9.39 -14.20
CA PHE A 290 -12.89 -8.58 -14.16
C PHE A 290 -14.14 -9.43 -13.99
N GLY A 291 -14.94 -9.09 -12.99
CA GLY A 291 -16.20 -9.72 -12.65
C GLY A 291 -16.99 -8.85 -11.70
N ALA A 292 -18.24 -9.21 -11.40
CA ALA A 292 -19.13 -8.41 -10.57
C ALA A 292 -18.54 -8.09 -9.18
N ALA A 293 -17.85 -9.06 -8.56
CA ALA A 293 -17.16 -8.86 -7.29
C ALA A 293 -15.92 -7.93 -7.38
N ALA A 294 -15.26 -7.86 -8.53
CA ALA A 294 -14.16 -6.92 -8.74
C ALA A 294 -14.71 -5.50 -8.93
N ALA A 295 -15.80 -5.35 -9.70
CA ALA A 295 -16.48 -4.07 -9.89
C ALA A 295 -17.06 -3.51 -8.57
N ASP A 296 -17.61 -4.38 -7.71
CA ASP A 296 -18.06 -4.04 -6.35
C ASP A 296 -16.90 -3.46 -5.50
N LYS A 297 -15.69 -4.02 -5.59
CA LYS A 297 -14.51 -3.45 -4.91
C LYS A 297 -14.14 -2.06 -5.43
N PHE A 298 -14.26 -1.82 -6.75
CA PHE A 298 -14.07 -0.46 -7.30
C PHE A 298 -15.13 0.50 -6.78
N PHE A 299 -16.40 0.07 -6.75
CA PHE A 299 -17.49 0.86 -6.21
C PHE A 299 -17.26 1.23 -4.74
N ASP A 300 -16.86 0.26 -3.91
CA ASP A 300 -16.55 0.48 -2.49
C ASP A 300 -15.43 1.51 -2.30
N VAL A 301 -14.39 1.47 -3.14
CA VAL A 301 -13.31 2.44 -3.10
C VAL A 301 -13.80 3.83 -3.49
N PHE A 302 -14.54 3.96 -4.59
CA PHE A 302 -15.05 5.27 -5.03
C PHE A 302 -16.07 5.85 -4.05
N ALA A 303 -16.89 5.00 -3.42
CA ALA A 303 -17.88 5.40 -2.43
C ALA A 303 -17.27 6.01 -1.16
N GLY A 304 -16.02 5.65 -0.82
CA GLY A 304 -15.35 6.14 0.38
C GLY A 304 -14.84 7.59 0.32
N PHE A 305 -15.02 8.30 -0.80
CA PHE A 305 -14.52 9.66 -0.98
C PHE A 305 -15.66 10.68 -1.03
N ASP A 306 -15.98 11.37 0.06
CA ASP A 306 -17.08 12.34 0.08
C ASP A 306 -16.73 13.71 -0.51
N ASN A 307 -15.44 14.06 -0.56
CA ASN A 307 -14.96 15.40 -0.91
C ASN A 307 -14.53 15.54 -2.38
N VAL A 308 -15.05 14.69 -3.27
CA VAL A 308 -14.70 14.69 -4.70
C VAL A 308 -15.93 15.01 -5.54
N SER A 309 -15.89 16.11 -6.28
CA SER A 309 -17.01 16.63 -7.07
C SER A 309 -17.44 15.70 -8.20
N SER A 310 -16.49 14.98 -8.80
CA SER A 310 -16.76 14.02 -9.88
C SER A 310 -17.18 12.63 -9.38
N ARG A 311 -17.29 12.40 -8.07
CA ARG A 311 -17.58 11.09 -7.48
C ARG A 311 -18.88 10.48 -8.01
N ASP A 312 -19.96 11.25 -8.02
CA ASP A 312 -21.27 10.73 -8.43
C ASP A 312 -21.28 10.32 -9.90
N ASN A 313 -20.52 11.03 -10.75
CA ASN A 313 -20.33 10.67 -12.15
C ASN A 313 -19.53 9.36 -12.28
N ILE A 314 -18.44 9.20 -11.52
CA ILE A 314 -17.64 7.97 -11.50
C ILE A 314 -18.48 6.78 -11.02
N LEU A 315 -19.24 6.94 -9.92
CA LEU A 315 -20.12 5.91 -9.39
C LEU A 315 -21.21 5.53 -10.39
N GLN A 316 -21.82 6.52 -11.05
CA GLN A 316 -22.82 6.27 -12.08
C GLN A 316 -22.22 5.53 -13.28
N HIS A 317 -21.01 5.86 -13.72
CA HIS A 317 -20.30 5.15 -14.80
C HIS A 317 -20.05 3.68 -14.44
N VAL A 318 -19.56 3.41 -13.22
CA VAL A 318 -19.34 2.04 -12.72
C VAL A 318 -20.65 1.26 -12.66
N LEU A 319 -21.71 1.87 -12.13
CA LEU A 319 -23.03 1.23 -12.04
C LEU A 319 -23.62 0.94 -13.41
N SER A 320 -23.57 1.89 -14.34
CA SER A 320 -24.07 1.67 -15.71
C SER A 320 -23.32 0.54 -16.41
N ALA A 321 -22.00 0.43 -16.21
CA ALA A 321 -21.23 -0.70 -16.73
C ALA A 321 -21.58 -2.04 -16.04
N MET A 322 -21.84 -2.03 -14.72
CA MET A 322 -22.29 -3.22 -14.00
C MET A 322 -23.70 -3.66 -14.41
N GLU A 323 -24.61 -2.72 -14.67
CA GLU A 323 -25.96 -3.00 -15.17
C GLU A 323 -25.94 -3.56 -16.60
N GLU A 324 -25.02 -3.09 -17.44
CA GLU A 324 -24.82 -3.61 -18.81
C GLU A 324 -24.23 -5.03 -18.80
N LEU A 325 -23.19 -5.27 -18.01
CA LEU A 325 -22.42 -6.52 -18.04
C LEU A 325 -22.97 -7.60 -17.10
N PHE A 326 -23.49 -7.20 -15.94
CA PHE A 326 -23.95 -8.10 -14.86
C PHE A 326 -25.33 -7.67 -14.30
N PRO A 327 -26.41 -7.62 -15.12
CA PRO A 327 -27.70 -7.07 -14.68
C PRO A 327 -28.35 -7.79 -13.49
N ASN A 328 -28.16 -9.12 -13.39
CA ASN A 328 -28.83 -9.95 -12.39
C ASN A 328 -27.92 -10.38 -11.22
N ASP A 329 -26.70 -9.84 -11.15
CA ASP A 329 -25.72 -10.22 -10.13
C ASP A 329 -26.02 -9.52 -8.78
N PRO A 330 -25.90 -10.23 -7.63
CA PRO A 330 -26.08 -9.65 -6.30
C PRO A 330 -25.20 -8.43 -6.03
N CYS A 331 -23.99 -8.36 -6.61
CA CYS A 331 -23.07 -7.24 -6.43
C CYS A 331 -23.60 -5.96 -7.10
N THR A 332 -24.17 -6.08 -8.30
CA THR A 332 -24.79 -4.96 -9.03
C THR A 332 -25.97 -4.41 -8.24
N TRP A 333 -26.83 -5.29 -7.72
CA TRP A 333 -27.95 -4.89 -6.88
C TRP A 333 -27.50 -4.27 -5.56
N SER A 334 -26.47 -4.82 -4.90
CA SER A 334 -25.87 -4.23 -3.69
C SER A 334 -25.38 -2.80 -3.95
N CYS A 335 -24.62 -2.57 -5.02
CA CYS A 335 -24.14 -1.24 -5.37
C CYS A 335 -25.31 -0.28 -5.67
N LYS A 336 -26.33 -0.74 -6.41
CA LYS A 336 -27.53 0.04 -6.73
C LYS A 336 -28.32 0.45 -5.50
N ILE A 337 -28.45 -0.44 -4.52
CA ILE A 337 -29.13 -0.16 -3.24
C ILE A 337 -28.35 0.89 -2.45
N ARG A 338 -27.02 0.79 -2.42
CA ARG A 338 -26.14 1.68 -1.63
C ARG A 338 -25.97 3.06 -2.24
N GLN A 339 -26.04 3.20 -3.57
CA GLN A 339 -25.76 4.44 -4.30
C GLN A 339 -26.41 5.71 -3.72
N PRO A 340 -27.73 5.76 -3.41
CA PRO A 340 -28.37 7.00 -2.96
C PRO A 340 -27.88 7.49 -1.59
N LEU A 341 -27.30 6.60 -0.79
CA LEU A 341 -26.84 6.90 0.57
C LEU A 341 -25.38 7.39 0.61
N ILE A 342 -24.68 7.37 -0.52
CA ILE A 342 -23.27 7.77 -0.59
C ILE A 342 -23.16 9.30 -0.56
N GLY A 343 -22.38 9.84 0.39
CA GLY A 343 -22.21 11.29 0.61
C GLY A 343 -23.41 12.00 1.22
N VAL A 344 -24.39 11.25 1.74
CA VAL A 344 -25.50 11.83 2.47
C VAL A 344 -25.21 11.72 3.97
N ASP A 345 -24.98 12.87 4.61
CA ASP A 345 -24.85 12.92 6.06
C ASP A 345 -26.18 12.54 6.74
N MET A 346 -26.10 11.71 7.76
CA MET A 346 -27.25 11.10 8.44
C MET A 346 -28.11 12.14 9.17
N GLN A 347 -27.53 13.29 9.52
CA GLN A 347 -28.23 14.41 10.16
C GLN A 347 -28.98 15.32 9.16
N THR A 348 -28.75 15.12 7.86
CA THR A 348 -29.35 15.96 6.83
C THR A 348 -30.75 15.42 6.46
N PRO A 349 -31.75 16.27 6.18
CA PRO A 349 -33.08 15.83 5.72
C PRO A 349 -33.06 15.04 4.39
N ALA A 350 -31.91 15.03 3.70
CA ALA A 350 -31.65 14.19 2.54
C ALA A 350 -31.54 12.70 2.90
N PHE A 351 -31.12 12.35 4.13
CA PHE A 351 -30.88 10.96 4.54
C PHE A 351 -32.15 10.10 4.54
N PRO A 352 -33.28 10.51 5.16
CA PRO A 352 -34.52 9.71 5.08
C PRO A 352 -35.07 9.57 3.66
N LYS A 353 -34.83 10.57 2.79
CA LYS A 353 -35.23 10.50 1.37
C LYS A 353 -34.39 9.46 0.63
N ALA A 354 -33.06 9.53 0.76
CA ALA A 354 -32.12 8.57 0.19
C ALA A 354 -32.38 7.14 0.71
N LEU A 355 -32.65 7.00 2.00
CA LEU A 355 -32.94 5.70 2.61
C LEU A 355 -34.22 5.07 2.06
N ARG A 356 -35.29 5.86 1.90
CA ARG A 356 -36.53 5.37 1.25
C ARG A 356 -36.27 4.90 -0.17
N GLU A 357 -35.43 5.62 -0.91
CA GLU A 357 -35.03 5.22 -2.26
C GLU A 357 -34.22 3.91 -2.26
N SER A 358 -33.25 3.77 -1.35
CA SER A 358 -32.49 2.53 -1.16
C SER A 358 -33.38 1.35 -0.76
N LEU A 359 -34.38 1.55 0.11
CA LEU A 359 -35.33 0.51 0.50
C LEU A 359 -36.28 0.12 -0.65
N ALA A 360 -36.69 1.08 -1.49
CA ALA A 360 -37.46 0.78 -2.70
C ALA A 360 -36.63 -0.06 -3.68
N ARG A 361 -35.34 0.29 -3.87
CA ARG A 361 -34.39 -0.49 -4.68
C ARG A 361 -34.14 -1.88 -4.08
N LEU A 362 -34.10 -2.01 -2.75
CA LEU A 362 -33.96 -3.28 -2.05
C LEU A 362 -35.15 -4.20 -2.30
N LYS A 363 -36.37 -3.67 -2.22
CA LYS A 363 -37.59 -4.45 -2.50
C LYS A 363 -37.58 -4.97 -3.94
N GLY A 364 -37.24 -4.11 -4.91
CA GLY A 364 -37.08 -4.53 -6.31
C GLY A 364 -35.98 -5.57 -6.51
N ALA A 365 -34.86 -5.46 -5.78
CA ALA A 365 -33.78 -6.44 -5.84
C ALA A 365 -34.23 -7.82 -5.34
N LEU A 366 -34.95 -7.88 -4.22
CA LEU A 366 -35.44 -9.14 -3.63
C LEU A 366 -36.43 -9.90 -4.53
N GLU A 367 -37.11 -9.19 -5.43
CA GLU A 367 -38.01 -9.77 -6.43
C GLU A 367 -37.25 -10.29 -7.67
N MET A 368 -36.17 -9.62 -8.07
CA MET A 368 -35.46 -9.87 -9.35
C MET A 368 -34.17 -10.70 -9.24
N THR A 369 -33.52 -10.77 -8.07
CA THR A 369 -32.23 -11.47 -7.93
C THR A 369 -32.37 -12.99 -7.83
N HIS A 370 -31.53 -13.72 -8.59
CA HIS A 370 -31.45 -15.18 -8.56
C HIS A 370 -30.79 -15.73 -7.28
N ASP A 371 -29.88 -14.96 -6.65
CA ASP A 371 -29.16 -15.38 -5.43
C ASP A 371 -29.42 -14.40 -4.26
N LYS A 372 -30.58 -14.60 -3.62
CA LYS A 372 -31.02 -13.82 -2.46
C LYS A 372 -30.12 -14.01 -1.24
N LYS A 373 -29.46 -15.17 -1.13
CA LYS A 373 -28.57 -15.50 0.00
C LYS A 373 -27.30 -14.67 -0.06
N SER A 374 -26.65 -14.61 -1.22
CA SER A 374 -25.45 -13.78 -1.41
C SER A 374 -25.74 -12.28 -1.27
N LEU A 375 -26.90 -11.82 -1.76
CA LEU A 375 -27.34 -10.43 -1.56
C LEU A 375 -27.55 -10.11 -0.08
N ALA A 376 -28.27 -10.95 0.66
CA ALA A 376 -28.51 -10.76 2.08
C ALA A 376 -27.21 -10.79 2.90
N ALA A 377 -26.29 -11.70 2.60
CA ALA A 377 -25.01 -11.82 3.29
C ALA A 377 -24.14 -10.55 3.16
N ARG A 378 -24.32 -9.78 2.08
CA ARG A 378 -23.62 -8.51 1.84
C ARG A 378 -24.33 -7.32 2.46
N LEU A 379 -25.66 -7.30 2.41
CA LEU A 379 -26.45 -6.18 2.92
C LEU A 379 -26.59 -6.19 4.44
N VAL A 380 -26.60 -7.35 5.09
CA VAL A 380 -26.73 -7.43 6.55
C VAL A 380 -25.56 -6.72 7.28
N PRO A 381 -24.28 -6.99 6.97
CA PRO A 381 -23.16 -6.23 7.58
C PRO A 381 -23.23 -4.73 7.30
N TRP A 382 -23.72 -4.35 6.11
CA TRP A 382 -23.91 -2.95 5.75
C TRP A 382 -25.01 -2.29 6.58
N VAL A 383 -26.18 -2.93 6.74
CA VAL A 383 -27.25 -2.45 7.62
C VAL A 383 -26.77 -2.39 9.07
N ASP A 384 -25.99 -3.37 9.53
CA ASP A 384 -25.40 -3.38 10.87
C ASP A 384 -24.45 -2.20 11.10
N SER A 385 -23.66 -1.81 10.08
CA SER A 385 -22.81 -0.63 10.16
C SER A 385 -23.60 0.67 10.35
N ILE A 386 -24.80 0.75 9.77
CA ILE A 386 -25.72 1.89 9.92
C ILE A 386 -26.38 1.85 11.31
N LEU A 387 -26.84 0.67 11.76
CA LEU A 387 -27.47 0.47 13.06
C LEU A 387 -26.52 0.68 14.26
N ALA A 388 -25.21 0.49 14.05
CA ALA A 388 -24.18 0.74 15.04
C ALA A 388 -23.99 2.23 15.36
N GLN A 389 -24.55 3.14 14.58
CA GLN A 389 -24.45 4.58 14.84
C GLN A 389 -25.54 5.06 15.81
N GLU A 390 -25.12 5.80 16.85
CA GLU A 390 -26.01 6.24 17.94
C GLU A 390 -26.97 7.37 17.56
N SER A 391 -26.68 8.09 16.46
CA SER A 391 -27.40 9.30 16.07
C SER A 391 -28.62 9.08 15.16
N LEU A 392 -29.05 7.82 15.01
CA LEU A 392 -30.17 7.43 14.15
C LEU A 392 -31.53 7.62 14.86
N ASP A 393 -32.50 8.17 14.13
CA ASP A 393 -33.90 8.22 14.58
C ASP A 393 -34.43 6.82 14.90
N GLU A 394 -35.13 6.67 16.02
CA GLU A 394 -35.73 5.43 16.49
C GLU A 394 -36.72 4.85 15.46
N ALA A 395 -37.45 5.70 14.74
CA ALA A 395 -38.33 5.28 13.65
C ALA A 395 -37.55 4.69 12.46
N ILE A 396 -36.38 5.25 12.14
CA ILE A 396 -35.53 4.73 11.06
C ILE A 396 -34.86 3.42 11.49
N ARG A 397 -34.43 3.35 12.75
CA ARG A 397 -33.83 2.16 13.36
C ARG A 397 -34.77 0.96 13.30
N THR A 398 -36.03 1.14 13.69
CA THR A 398 -37.04 0.05 13.63
C THR A 398 -37.29 -0.45 12.20
N VAL A 399 -37.32 0.45 11.21
CA VAL A 399 -37.47 0.07 9.78
C VAL A 399 -36.27 -0.73 9.29
N LEU A 400 -35.04 -0.32 9.65
CA LEU A 400 -33.81 -1.04 9.29
C LEU A 400 -33.73 -2.41 9.98
N GLU A 401 -34.13 -2.51 11.25
CA GLU A 401 -34.19 -3.79 11.97
C GLU A 401 -35.22 -4.74 11.35
N HIS A 402 -36.40 -4.24 10.95
CA HIS A 402 -37.39 -5.05 10.24
C HIS A 402 -36.88 -5.49 8.86
N GLY A 403 -36.22 -4.60 8.11
CA GLY A 403 -35.56 -4.91 6.85
C GLY A 403 -34.46 -5.97 7.01
N LYS A 404 -33.63 -5.84 8.05
CA LYS A 404 -32.60 -6.82 8.42
C LYS A 404 -33.21 -8.20 8.71
N ARG A 405 -34.26 -8.29 9.53
CA ARG A 405 -34.94 -9.57 9.81
C ARG A 405 -35.47 -10.21 8.54
N SER A 406 -36.03 -9.43 7.62
CA SER A 406 -36.49 -9.94 6.31
C SER A 406 -35.34 -10.47 5.44
N LEU A 407 -34.15 -9.86 5.53
CA LEU A 407 -32.94 -10.32 4.83
C LEU A 407 -32.35 -11.58 5.49
N GLU A 408 -32.35 -11.66 6.82
CA GLU A 408 -31.89 -12.83 7.58
C GLU A 408 -32.77 -14.06 7.33
N LEU A 409 -34.08 -13.88 7.21
CA LEU A 409 -35.01 -14.93 6.78
C LEU A 409 -34.73 -15.44 5.37
N SER A 410 -34.06 -14.64 4.54
CA SER A 410 -33.65 -15.04 3.19
C SER A 410 -32.30 -15.77 3.18
N LEU A 411 -31.54 -15.76 4.29
CA LEU A 411 -30.26 -16.48 4.45
C LEU A 411 -30.46 -17.95 4.87
N THR A 412 -31.47 -18.21 5.71
CA THR A 412 -31.95 -19.56 6.06
C THR A 412 -32.57 -20.21 4.83
#